data_AF-A0A8T4VGE9-F1
#
_entry.id   AF-A0A8T4VGE9-F1
#
_cell.length_a   1.000
_cell.length_b   1.000
_cell.length_c   1.000
_cell.angle_alpha   90.00
_cell.angle_beta   90.00
_cell.angle_gamma   90.00
#
_symmetry.space_group_name_H-M   'P 1'
#
loop_
_entity.id
_entity.type
_entity.pdbx_description
1 polymer ?
#
loop_
_entity_poly.entity_id
_entity_poly.type
_entity_poly.pdbx_seq_one_letter_code
_entity_poly.pdbx_strand_id
1 'polypeptide(L)'
;MKKAQLTVMFIIVMILLLIFGLMFYFQKRVTEERGVREIQEQRMTIEAAQPMVDYITQCLDIWALRGLELLGQQGGVIFQSQGGLTDDNDFRPSDEGRTYVRYGPENAKVAFGIVRLTERENVAALNNVIAFRPPEYPYLDFPYRQLGVVPLVVDDQATLSLNTLTVLKATPPAIALKENLEVYITKQVLDCVRFEEFEKQNLQIIDHPEQASTMATITETNMRFFLTYPIEIVQTQTQAKLHVDNFTVEYPFKLLKFFQMINNVVDSDSNNISFSPRGIDTAEYSISVIDGARPLLPRDDVLRFTDKTSLILDKPYTFLVARQNRAPALWLINQNDLNQKKLCTQCFSTQQDGSRISIINPSFDGKTNSTATLHIENDCWDARSDYSIFLTAQDPDEDNVTFSVTGGSALALQLPITQAVWNTLQNGPSPGEKVYPVRIKVSDGTPEYGMPEQAWQEYQEVNLIVEPNQCPP
;
A
#
# COMPACT_ATOMS: atom_id res chain seq x y z
N MET A 1 -51.18 94.80 -22.02
CA MET A 1 -49.99 94.14 -21.42
C MET A 1 -50.10 92.61 -21.26
N LYS A 2 -51.28 91.98 -21.12
CA LYS A 2 -51.40 90.52 -20.90
C LYS A 2 -50.97 89.59 -22.07
N LYS A 3 -50.92 90.08 -23.32
CA LYS A 3 -50.53 89.25 -24.50
C LYS A 3 -49.02 89.11 -24.69
N ALA A 4 -48.22 90.07 -24.22
CA ALA A 4 -46.75 90.00 -24.29
C ALA A 4 -46.14 89.02 -23.27
N GLN A 5 -46.84 88.77 -22.16
CA GLN A 5 -46.41 87.82 -21.12
C GLN A 5 -46.45 86.36 -21.59
N LEU A 6 -47.41 86.01 -22.47
CA LEU A 6 -47.58 84.64 -22.98
C LEU A 6 -46.44 84.23 -23.91
N THR A 7 -46.02 85.12 -24.81
CA THR A 7 -44.88 84.89 -25.71
C THR A 7 -43.56 84.74 -24.96
N VAL A 8 -43.37 85.51 -23.87
CA VAL A 8 -42.19 85.39 -23.01
C VAL A 8 -42.16 84.03 -22.29
N MET A 9 -43.28 83.54 -21.76
CA MET A 9 -43.33 82.20 -21.17
C MET A 9 -43.00 81.09 -22.18
N PHE A 10 -43.47 81.20 -23.42
CA PHE A 10 -43.21 80.20 -24.46
C PHE A 10 -41.73 80.13 -24.84
N ILE A 11 -41.08 81.29 -24.96
CA ILE A 11 -39.64 81.39 -25.22
C ILE A 11 -38.84 80.77 -24.07
N ILE A 12 -39.24 81.03 -22.81
CA ILE A 12 -38.58 80.45 -21.63
C ILE A 12 -38.68 78.92 -21.62
N VAL A 13 -39.86 78.36 -21.88
CA VAL A 13 -40.07 76.89 -21.93
C VAL A 13 -39.25 76.25 -23.04
N MET A 14 -39.17 76.89 -24.22
CA MET A 14 -38.37 76.39 -25.34
C MET A 14 -36.87 76.41 -25.04
N ILE A 15 -36.38 77.48 -24.40
CA ILE A 15 -34.98 77.57 -23.94
C ILE A 15 -34.68 76.49 -22.89
N LEU A 16 -35.59 76.27 -21.94
CA LEU A 16 -35.46 75.21 -20.94
C LEU A 16 -35.37 73.81 -21.59
N LEU A 17 -36.26 73.50 -22.54
CA LEU A 17 -36.21 72.24 -23.28
C LEU A 17 -34.89 72.06 -24.04
N LEU A 18 -34.38 73.13 -24.65
CA LEU A 18 -33.10 73.09 -25.37
C LEU A 18 -31.94 72.82 -24.40
N ILE A 19 -31.92 73.47 -23.24
CA ILE A 19 -30.89 73.24 -22.21
C ILE A 19 -30.94 71.79 -21.71
N PHE A 20 -32.13 71.26 -21.39
CA PHE A 20 -32.27 69.86 -20.96
C PHE A 20 -31.85 68.87 -22.05
N GLY A 21 -32.25 69.11 -23.31
CA GLY A 21 -31.83 68.28 -24.45
C GLY A 21 -30.32 68.27 -24.64
N LEU A 22 -29.68 69.45 -24.54
CA LEU A 22 -28.23 69.59 -24.63
C LEU A 22 -27.54 68.89 -23.45
N MET A 23 -28.08 69.03 -22.24
CA MET A 23 -27.55 68.38 -21.04
C MET A 23 -27.60 66.85 -21.16
N PHE A 24 -28.73 66.28 -21.59
CA PHE A 24 -28.85 64.84 -21.83
C PHE A 24 -27.90 64.34 -22.93
N TYR A 25 -27.73 65.13 -24.00
CA TYR A 25 -26.78 64.81 -25.06
C TYR A 25 -25.33 64.78 -24.55
N PHE A 26 -24.93 65.79 -23.77
CA PHE A 26 -23.59 65.83 -23.18
C PHE A 26 -23.38 64.75 -22.13
N GLN A 27 -24.38 64.50 -21.27
CA GLN A 27 -24.31 63.41 -20.30
C GLN A 27 -24.08 62.07 -20.99
N LYS A 28 -24.88 61.75 -22.03
CA LYS A 28 -24.74 60.51 -22.79
C LYS A 28 -23.35 60.37 -23.42
N ARG A 29 -22.83 61.45 -24.01
CA ARG A 29 -21.52 61.43 -24.67
C ARG A 29 -20.38 61.26 -23.67
N VAL A 30 -20.46 61.91 -22.51
CA VAL A 30 -19.47 61.80 -21.43
C VAL A 30 -19.51 60.41 -20.79
N THR A 31 -20.68 59.77 -20.62
CA THR A 31 -20.73 58.38 -20.12
C THR A 31 -20.19 57.37 -21.13
N GLU A 32 -20.45 57.56 -22.42
CA GLU A 32 -19.95 56.66 -23.47
C GLU A 32 -18.42 56.72 -23.61
N GLU A 33 -17.84 57.93 -23.60
CA GLU A 33 -16.38 58.10 -23.65
C GLU A 33 -15.68 57.59 -22.38
N ARG A 34 -16.28 57.79 -21.19
CA ARG A 34 -15.76 57.21 -19.94
C ARG A 34 -15.85 55.69 -19.93
N GLY A 35 -16.97 55.13 -20.37
CA GLY A 35 -17.17 53.68 -20.43
C GLY A 35 -16.19 53.01 -21.41
N VAL A 36 -15.97 53.57 -22.59
CA VAL A 36 -14.99 53.02 -23.56
C VAL A 36 -13.57 53.10 -23.01
N ARG A 37 -13.22 54.19 -22.32
CA ARG A 37 -11.89 54.36 -21.73
C ARG A 37 -11.64 53.39 -20.56
N GLU A 38 -12.61 53.22 -19.67
CA GLU A 38 -12.55 52.23 -18.58
C GLU A 38 -12.43 50.79 -19.14
N ILE A 39 -13.21 50.45 -20.17
CA ILE A 39 -13.14 49.14 -20.84
C ILE A 39 -11.77 48.94 -21.50
N GLN A 40 -11.21 49.96 -22.15
CA GLN A 40 -9.92 49.87 -22.82
C GLN A 40 -8.77 49.77 -21.80
N GLU A 41 -8.82 50.54 -20.71
CA GLU A 41 -7.85 50.47 -19.61
C GLU A 41 -7.89 49.10 -18.91
N GLN A 42 -9.08 48.55 -18.66
CA GLN A 42 -9.23 47.18 -18.14
C GLN A 42 -8.69 46.13 -19.12
N ARG A 43 -8.99 46.26 -20.40
CA ARG A 43 -8.53 45.30 -21.42
C ARG A 43 -7.00 45.27 -21.54
N MET A 44 -6.36 46.44 -21.55
CA MET A 44 -4.89 46.51 -21.58
C MET A 44 -4.28 45.89 -20.31
N THR A 45 -4.93 46.08 -19.16
CA THR A 45 -4.46 45.49 -17.88
C THR A 45 -4.60 43.97 -17.88
N ILE A 46 -5.68 43.43 -18.43
CA ILE A 46 -5.88 41.97 -18.58
C ILE A 46 -4.84 41.38 -19.53
N GLU A 47 -4.61 42.00 -20.70
CA GLU A 47 -3.63 41.53 -21.68
C GLU A 47 -2.19 41.57 -21.12
N ALA A 48 -1.85 42.60 -20.32
CA ALA A 48 -0.55 42.71 -19.67
C ALA A 48 -0.37 41.75 -18.48
N ALA A 49 -1.45 41.38 -17.80
CA ALA A 49 -1.43 40.47 -16.65
C ALA A 49 -1.44 38.98 -17.04
N GLN A 50 -1.93 38.64 -18.24
CA GLN A 50 -2.05 37.25 -18.69
C GLN A 50 -0.74 36.44 -18.55
N PRO A 51 0.45 36.95 -18.92
CA PRO A 51 1.71 36.21 -18.75
C PRO A 51 2.02 35.83 -17.29
N MET A 52 1.57 36.65 -16.33
CA MET A 52 1.74 36.37 -14.91
C MET A 52 0.76 35.31 -14.42
N VAL A 53 -0.49 35.37 -14.89
CA VAL A 53 -1.50 34.34 -14.60
C VAL A 53 -1.05 32.99 -15.15
N ASP A 54 -0.54 32.97 -16.38
CA ASP A 54 0.00 31.78 -17.03
C ASP A 54 1.22 31.24 -16.26
N TYR A 55 2.11 32.13 -15.79
CA TYR A 55 3.28 31.75 -15.00
C TYR A 55 2.92 31.11 -13.66
N ILE A 56 2.00 31.71 -12.90
CA ILE A 56 1.54 31.12 -11.62
C ILE A 56 0.83 29.79 -11.88
N THR A 57 0.00 29.72 -12.92
CA THR A 57 -0.67 28.48 -13.33
C THR A 57 0.33 27.40 -13.72
N GLN A 58 1.43 27.77 -14.39
CA GLN A 58 2.52 26.86 -14.72
C GLN A 58 3.29 26.37 -13.48
N CYS A 59 3.56 27.25 -12.51
CA CYS A 59 4.13 26.84 -11.22
C CYS A 59 3.20 25.83 -10.53
N LEU A 60 1.89 26.11 -10.48
CA LEU A 60 0.90 25.18 -9.93
C LEU A 60 0.91 23.84 -10.68
N ASP A 61 0.95 23.86 -12.01
CA ASP A 61 0.97 22.67 -12.86
C ASP A 61 2.20 21.77 -12.56
N ILE A 62 3.39 22.36 -12.58
CA ILE A 62 4.65 21.65 -12.33
C ILE A 62 4.63 21.00 -10.94
N TRP A 63 4.27 21.77 -9.91
CA TRP A 63 4.33 21.28 -8.53
C TRP A 63 3.20 20.33 -8.18
N ALA A 64 2.03 20.44 -8.82
CA ALA A 64 0.97 19.44 -8.71
C ALA A 64 1.43 18.07 -9.26
N LEU A 65 2.02 18.04 -10.46
CA LEU A 65 2.54 16.80 -11.06
C LEU A 65 3.69 16.21 -10.24
N ARG A 66 4.62 17.05 -9.76
CA ARG A 66 5.75 16.59 -8.90
C ARG A 66 5.29 16.10 -7.54
N GLY A 67 4.29 16.75 -6.94
CA GLY A 67 3.69 16.31 -5.69
C GLY A 67 3.06 14.92 -5.83
N LEU A 68 2.33 14.69 -6.92
CA LEU A 68 1.75 13.38 -7.21
C LEU A 68 2.80 12.30 -7.46
N GLU A 69 3.85 12.61 -8.23
CA GLU A 69 4.99 11.70 -8.43
C GLU A 69 5.64 11.33 -7.09
N LEU A 70 5.96 12.31 -6.25
CA LEU A 70 6.60 12.11 -4.95
C LEU A 70 5.72 11.28 -4.01
N LEU A 71 4.43 11.61 -3.94
CA LEU A 71 3.43 10.88 -3.18
C LEU A 71 3.37 9.40 -3.60
N GLY A 72 3.39 9.14 -4.91
CA GLY A 72 3.40 7.78 -5.46
C GLY A 72 4.68 7.02 -5.12
N GLN A 73 5.84 7.68 -5.24
CA GLN A 73 7.14 7.09 -4.93
C GLN A 73 7.36 6.80 -3.44
N GLN A 74 6.62 7.45 -2.54
CA GLN A 74 6.81 7.31 -1.08
C GLN A 74 5.67 6.54 -0.40
N GLY A 75 4.71 6.01 -1.16
CA GLY A 75 3.60 5.24 -0.61
C GLY A 75 2.56 6.07 0.12
N GLY A 76 2.27 7.26 -0.41
CA GLY A 76 1.17 8.10 0.07
C GLY A 76 1.56 9.11 1.13
N VAL A 77 2.86 9.30 1.40
CA VAL A 77 3.36 10.30 2.35
C VAL A 77 4.29 11.31 1.67
N ILE A 78 4.30 12.54 2.18
CA ILE A 78 5.27 13.57 1.81
C ILE A 78 5.87 14.11 3.11
N PHE A 79 7.20 14.05 3.23
CA PHE A 79 7.87 14.41 4.48
C PHE A 79 7.95 15.92 4.67
N GLN A 80 8.02 16.38 5.92
CA GLN A 80 8.17 17.80 6.26
C GLN A 80 9.41 18.45 5.63
N SER A 81 10.53 17.71 5.56
CA SER A 81 11.75 18.10 4.86
C SER A 81 11.54 18.38 3.37
N GLN A 82 10.50 17.80 2.77
CA GLN A 82 10.09 18.01 1.37
C GLN A 82 8.95 19.03 1.24
N GLY A 83 8.36 19.46 2.36
CA GLY A 83 7.22 20.38 2.39
C GLY A 83 5.86 19.73 2.64
N GLY A 84 5.79 18.44 2.98
CA GLY A 84 4.55 17.79 3.39
C GLY A 84 4.25 17.91 4.88
N LEU A 85 3.31 17.09 5.37
CA LEU A 85 2.86 17.08 6.77
C LEU A 85 3.51 15.96 7.60
N THR A 86 4.01 14.90 6.97
CA THR A 86 4.57 13.74 7.68
C THR A 86 5.89 14.10 8.36
N ASP A 87 5.94 13.98 9.69
CA ASP A 87 7.13 14.28 10.48
C ASP A 87 8.30 13.36 10.07
N ASP A 88 9.45 13.96 9.75
CA ASP A 88 10.67 13.22 9.46
C ASP A 88 11.14 12.36 10.64
N ASN A 89 10.75 12.72 11.87
CA ASN A 89 11.09 12.01 13.11
C ASN A 89 10.31 10.69 13.28
N ASP A 90 9.19 10.51 12.59
CA ASP A 90 8.46 9.23 12.54
C ASP A 90 9.12 8.24 11.54
N PHE A 91 10.08 8.73 10.76
CA PHE A 91 10.81 8.00 9.72
C PHE A 91 12.32 8.20 9.86
N ARG A 92 12.84 8.01 11.09
CA ARG A 92 14.28 8.09 11.36
C ARG A 92 15.00 6.92 10.67
N PRO A 93 16.32 7.01 10.44
CA PRO A 93 17.11 5.88 9.94
C PRO A 93 16.95 4.60 10.78
N SER A 94 16.68 4.74 12.08
CA SER A 94 16.40 3.61 12.99
C SER A 94 15.06 2.91 12.75
N ASP A 95 14.15 3.56 12.05
CA ASP A 95 12.80 3.05 11.78
C ASP A 95 12.69 2.35 10.41
N GLU A 96 13.78 2.32 9.64
CA GLU A 96 13.85 1.60 8.38
C GLU A 96 13.74 0.08 8.62
N GLY A 97 12.78 -0.58 7.98
CA GLY A 97 12.34 -1.94 8.28
C GLY A 97 11.20 -2.03 9.30
N ARG A 98 10.79 -0.90 9.90
CA ARG A 98 9.62 -0.82 10.81
C ARG A 98 8.49 0.00 10.23
N THR A 99 8.78 1.22 9.76
CA THR A 99 7.77 2.16 9.23
C THR A 99 7.93 2.43 7.73
N TYR A 100 9.13 2.19 7.18
CA TYR A 100 9.41 2.32 5.75
C TYR A 100 10.57 1.44 5.30
N VAL A 101 10.74 1.30 3.99
CA VAL A 101 11.98 0.83 3.34
C VAL A 101 12.49 1.88 2.37
N ARG A 102 13.79 1.88 2.08
CA ARG A 102 14.34 2.74 1.04
C ARG A 102 14.39 2.01 -0.29
N TYR A 103 13.90 2.65 -1.35
CA TYR A 103 13.87 2.03 -2.67
C TYR A 103 13.99 3.05 -3.81
N GLY A 104 14.49 2.59 -4.96
CA GLY A 104 14.61 3.38 -6.17
C GLY A 104 15.86 4.28 -6.25
N PRO A 105 16.05 4.99 -7.37
CA PRO A 105 17.26 5.76 -7.65
C PRO A 105 17.47 6.94 -6.68
N GLU A 106 16.39 7.49 -6.13
CA GLU A 106 16.43 8.61 -5.19
C GLU A 106 16.44 8.16 -3.73
N ASN A 107 16.56 6.86 -3.46
CA ASN A 107 16.56 6.32 -2.11
C ASN A 107 15.30 6.74 -1.32
N ALA A 108 14.16 6.77 -2.03
CA ALA A 108 12.88 7.24 -1.53
C ALA A 108 12.43 6.37 -0.36
N LYS A 109 11.90 6.99 0.70
CA LYS A 109 11.35 6.28 1.85
C LYS A 109 9.92 5.82 1.49
N VAL A 110 9.78 4.56 1.11
CA VAL A 110 8.50 3.93 0.79
C VAL A 110 7.86 3.44 2.09
N ALA A 111 6.75 4.05 2.49
CA ALA A 111 6.03 3.64 3.70
C ALA A 111 5.49 2.19 3.59
N PHE A 112 5.50 1.46 4.71
CA PHE A 112 4.81 0.17 4.77
C PHE A 112 3.30 0.39 4.70
N GLY A 113 2.66 -0.24 3.71
CA GLY A 113 1.21 -0.40 3.64
C GLY A 113 0.74 -1.77 4.10
N ILE A 114 1.67 -2.73 4.20
CA ILE A 114 1.44 -4.08 4.73
C ILE A 114 2.47 -4.31 5.82
N VAL A 115 2.02 -4.24 7.08
CA VAL A 115 2.85 -4.43 8.27
C VAL A 115 2.49 -5.76 8.89
N ARG A 116 3.47 -6.62 9.15
CA ARG A 116 3.22 -7.91 9.79
C ARG A 116 2.64 -7.68 11.19
N LEU A 117 1.75 -8.55 11.62
CA LEU A 117 1.18 -8.44 12.96
C LEU A 117 2.23 -8.75 14.02
N THR A 118 2.37 -7.88 15.02
CA THR A 118 3.18 -8.14 16.20
C THR A 118 2.31 -8.39 17.43
N GLU A 119 2.84 -9.09 18.43
CA GLU A 119 2.16 -9.30 19.73
C GLU A 119 1.70 -7.99 20.40
N ARG A 120 2.37 -6.87 20.13
CA ARG A 120 2.03 -5.56 20.72
C ARG A 120 0.83 -4.90 20.05
N GLU A 121 0.62 -5.16 18.76
CA GLU A 121 -0.47 -4.61 17.95
C GLU A 121 -1.75 -5.44 18.06
N ASN A 122 -1.69 -6.52 18.86
CA ASN A 122 -2.78 -7.43 19.10
C ASN A 122 -4.01 -6.69 19.63
N VAL A 123 -5.01 -6.57 18.77
CA VAL A 123 -6.31 -6.02 19.14
C VAL A 123 -6.93 -7.02 20.10
N ALA A 124 -7.28 -6.59 21.31
CA ALA A 124 -7.86 -7.45 22.36
C ALA A 124 -9.06 -8.31 21.90
N ALA A 125 -9.68 -7.98 20.76
CA ALA A 125 -10.74 -8.75 20.12
C ALA A 125 -10.27 -10.02 19.38
N LEU A 126 -8.98 -10.14 19.01
CA LEU A 126 -8.43 -11.22 18.17
C LEU A 126 -7.65 -12.28 18.95
N ASN A 127 -7.39 -12.06 20.24
CA ASN A 127 -6.50 -12.84 21.12
C ASN A 127 -6.74 -14.36 21.18
N ASN A 128 -7.89 -14.85 20.71
CA ASN A 128 -8.25 -16.27 20.84
C ASN A 128 -8.34 -17.02 19.51
N VAL A 129 -8.14 -16.35 18.37
CA VAL A 129 -8.40 -16.95 17.04
C VAL A 129 -7.19 -16.86 16.10
N ILE A 130 -6.25 -15.95 16.36
CA ILE A 130 -5.11 -15.70 15.47
C ILE A 130 -3.83 -15.81 16.29
N ALA A 131 -2.85 -16.56 15.77
CA ALA A 131 -1.50 -16.59 16.31
C ALA A 131 -0.55 -15.88 15.34
N PHE A 132 0.25 -14.98 15.91
CA PHE A 132 1.09 -14.04 15.16
C PHE A 132 2.55 -14.49 15.08
N ARG A 133 2.89 -15.59 15.76
CA ARG A 133 4.24 -16.14 15.80
C ARG A 133 4.20 -17.64 15.60
N PRO A 134 5.21 -18.17 14.90
CA PRO A 134 5.47 -19.59 14.96
C PRO A 134 5.64 -20.11 16.39
N PRO A 135 5.16 -21.32 16.70
CA PRO A 135 4.68 -22.37 15.78
C PRO A 135 3.14 -22.48 15.69
N GLU A 136 2.42 -21.39 15.96
CA GLU A 136 0.95 -21.40 15.91
C GLU A 136 0.43 -20.55 14.75
N TYR A 137 1.29 -20.15 13.81
CA TYR A 137 0.95 -19.22 12.74
C TYR A 137 0.26 -19.91 11.56
N PRO A 138 -0.82 -19.32 10.98
CA PRO A 138 -1.52 -18.11 11.40
C PRO A 138 -2.54 -18.35 12.51
N TYR A 139 -2.89 -19.61 12.80
CA TYR A 139 -3.67 -20.05 13.94
C TYR A 139 -3.53 -21.59 14.10
N LEU A 140 -3.86 -22.11 15.30
CA LEU A 140 -3.54 -23.49 15.71
C LEU A 140 -4.07 -24.60 14.79
N ASP A 141 -5.26 -24.44 14.22
CA ASP A 141 -5.92 -25.43 13.36
C ASP A 141 -5.81 -25.13 11.85
N PHE A 142 -4.98 -24.16 11.44
CA PHE A 142 -4.83 -23.75 10.03
C PHE A 142 -4.52 -24.94 9.09
N PRO A 143 -5.18 -25.09 7.93
CA PRO A 143 -6.10 -24.15 7.30
C PRO A 143 -7.58 -24.38 7.68
N TYR A 144 -7.84 -25.15 8.73
CA TYR A 144 -9.18 -25.56 9.08
C TYR A 144 -9.78 -24.64 10.13
N ARG A 145 -11.04 -24.22 9.94
CA ARG A 145 -11.81 -23.54 11.00
C ARG A 145 -12.96 -24.40 11.49
N GLN A 146 -13.03 -24.59 12.81
CA GLN A 146 -14.21 -25.17 13.46
C GLN A 146 -15.35 -24.15 13.58
N LEU A 147 -16.20 -24.05 12.56
CA LEU A 147 -17.44 -23.26 12.63
C LEU A 147 -18.57 -24.09 13.28
N GLY A 148 -18.42 -24.43 14.57
CA GLY A 148 -19.43 -25.17 15.33
C GLY A 148 -19.53 -26.66 14.96
N VAL A 149 -20.76 -27.20 14.84
CA VAL A 149 -21.05 -28.64 14.60
C VAL A 149 -20.95 -29.03 13.11
N VAL A 150 -20.40 -28.15 12.27
CA VAL A 150 -20.31 -28.31 10.81
C VAL A 150 -18.96 -28.99 10.47
N PRO A 151 -18.87 -29.80 9.40
CA PRO A 151 -17.59 -30.33 8.91
C PRO A 151 -16.53 -29.25 8.75
N LEU A 152 -15.27 -29.59 9.05
CA LEU A 152 -14.09 -28.74 8.84
C LEU A 152 -14.11 -28.14 7.42
N VAL A 153 -14.12 -26.81 7.33
CA VAL A 153 -13.96 -26.09 6.06
C VAL A 153 -12.53 -25.58 5.98
N VAL A 154 -11.88 -25.79 4.84
CA VAL A 154 -10.59 -25.16 4.51
C VAL A 154 -10.86 -23.67 4.27
N ASP A 155 -10.25 -22.81 5.06
CA ASP A 155 -10.42 -21.37 5.00
C ASP A 155 -9.08 -20.67 4.79
N ASP A 156 -8.87 -20.20 3.56
CA ASP A 156 -7.71 -19.41 3.16
C ASP A 156 -7.76 -17.98 3.71
N GLN A 157 -8.86 -17.57 4.33
CA GLN A 157 -8.97 -16.27 4.97
C GLN A 157 -8.26 -16.29 6.33
N ALA A 158 -7.05 -15.76 6.37
CA ALA A 158 -6.28 -15.54 7.60
C ALA A 158 -5.83 -14.08 7.62
N THR A 159 -5.98 -13.39 8.75
CA THR A 159 -5.41 -12.05 8.90
C THR A 159 -3.93 -12.21 9.23
N LEU A 160 -3.08 -11.92 8.25
CA LEU A 160 -1.62 -12.17 8.28
C LEU A 160 -0.83 -10.90 8.61
N SER A 161 -1.44 -9.75 8.32
CA SER A 161 -0.83 -8.43 8.44
C SER A 161 -1.90 -7.35 8.67
N LEU A 162 -1.44 -6.17 9.05
CA LEU A 162 -2.21 -4.94 9.08
C LEU A 162 -2.02 -4.19 7.77
N ASN A 163 -3.13 -3.87 7.11
CA ASN A 163 -3.14 -2.85 6.08
C ASN A 163 -3.08 -1.47 6.76
N THR A 164 -1.91 -0.84 6.69
CA THR A 164 -1.57 0.47 7.27
C THR A 164 -1.73 1.62 6.29
N LEU A 165 -2.35 1.40 5.12
CA LEU A 165 -2.82 2.46 4.23
C LEU A 165 -4.04 3.17 4.84
N THR A 166 -3.93 3.59 6.09
CA THR A 166 -4.92 4.36 6.85
C THR A 166 -5.30 5.64 6.12
N VAL A 167 -4.33 6.21 5.40
CA VAL A 167 -4.49 7.32 4.46
C VAL A 167 -5.60 7.06 3.41
N LEU A 168 -5.77 5.80 2.98
CA LEU A 168 -6.80 5.34 2.05
C LEU A 168 -8.04 4.75 2.74
N LYS A 169 -8.03 4.57 4.06
CA LYS A 169 -9.14 3.98 4.84
C LYS A 169 -9.93 4.99 5.67
N ALA A 170 -9.43 6.22 5.84
CA ALA A 170 -10.19 7.28 6.50
C ALA A 170 -11.58 7.40 5.84
N THR A 171 -12.59 7.90 6.53
CA THR A 171 -13.85 8.27 5.85
C THR A 171 -14.04 9.76 6.05
N PRO A 172 -13.91 10.57 4.98
CA PRO A 172 -13.57 10.17 3.60
C PRO A 172 -12.09 9.76 3.39
N PRO A 173 -11.81 8.73 2.55
CA PRO A 173 -10.51 8.02 2.39
C PRO A 173 -9.40 8.79 1.67
N ALA A 174 -9.49 10.11 1.69
CA ALA A 174 -8.63 10.99 0.93
C ALA A 174 -8.06 12.13 1.78
N ILE A 175 -8.43 12.28 3.06
CA ILE A 175 -8.10 13.48 3.83
C ILE A 175 -6.59 13.64 4.01
N ALA A 176 -5.89 12.63 4.55
CA ALA A 176 -4.46 12.78 4.83
C ALA A 176 -3.58 12.89 3.57
N LEU A 177 -3.97 12.22 2.47
CA LEU A 177 -3.26 12.28 1.18
C LEU A 177 -3.43 13.65 0.52
N LYS A 178 -4.68 14.12 0.52
CA LYS A 178 -5.09 15.42 0.01
C LYS A 178 -4.37 16.53 0.78
N GLU A 179 -4.42 16.51 2.11
CA GLU A 179 -3.79 17.51 2.97
C GLU A 179 -2.26 17.56 2.76
N ASN A 180 -1.59 16.40 2.67
CA ASN A 180 -0.16 16.36 2.39
C ASN A 180 0.19 17.01 1.04
N LEU A 181 -0.58 16.71 -0.01
CA LEU A 181 -0.39 17.32 -1.33
C LEU A 181 -0.68 18.82 -1.31
N GLU A 182 -1.76 19.26 -0.68
CA GLU A 182 -2.16 20.67 -0.60
C GLU A 182 -1.08 21.52 0.07
N VAL A 183 -0.53 21.05 1.19
CA VAL A 183 0.55 21.75 1.92
C VAL A 183 1.83 21.77 1.11
N TYR A 184 2.21 20.64 0.50
CA TYR A 184 3.37 20.56 -0.38
C TYR A 184 3.25 21.52 -1.56
N ILE A 185 2.16 21.46 -2.32
CA ILE A 185 1.95 22.29 -3.51
C ILE A 185 1.95 23.77 -3.14
N THR A 186 1.24 24.16 -2.08
CA THR A 186 1.19 25.56 -1.64
C THR A 186 2.60 26.08 -1.35
N LYS A 187 3.39 25.33 -0.58
CA LYS A 187 4.77 25.71 -0.25
C LYS A 187 5.64 25.84 -1.50
N GLN A 188 5.60 24.84 -2.38
CA GLN A 188 6.46 24.83 -3.57
C GLN A 188 6.06 25.89 -4.61
N VAL A 189 4.77 26.21 -4.73
CA VAL A 189 4.31 27.30 -5.59
C VAL A 189 4.79 28.65 -5.06
N LEU A 190 4.73 28.89 -3.74
CA LEU A 190 5.28 30.11 -3.15
C LEU A 190 6.79 30.26 -3.40
N ASP A 191 7.54 29.16 -3.36
CA ASP A 191 8.98 29.16 -3.68
C ASP A 191 9.26 29.35 -5.19
N CYS A 192 8.30 28.99 -6.05
CA CYS A 192 8.35 29.09 -7.51
C CYS A 192 8.06 30.51 -8.02
N VAL A 193 7.08 31.19 -7.43
CA VAL A 193 6.61 32.47 -7.92
C VAL A 193 7.62 33.58 -7.61
N ARG A 194 8.05 34.30 -8.65
CA ARG A 194 9.04 35.36 -8.61
C ARG A 194 8.59 36.49 -9.53
N PHE A 195 8.31 37.66 -8.94
CA PHE A 195 7.67 38.77 -9.66
C PHE A 195 8.65 39.76 -10.30
N GLU A 196 9.96 39.64 -10.03
CA GLU A 196 10.95 40.64 -10.41
C GLU A 196 11.06 40.87 -11.93
N GLU A 197 10.72 39.86 -12.75
CA GLU A 197 10.72 39.98 -14.21
C GLU A 197 9.49 40.74 -14.74
N PHE A 198 8.36 40.70 -14.02
CA PHE A 198 7.13 41.39 -14.40
C PHE A 198 7.15 42.86 -13.97
N GLU A 199 7.80 43.18 -12.85
CA GLU A 199 7.97 44.56 -12.37
C GLU A 199 8.74 45.44 -13.38
N LYS A 200 9.65 44.85 -14.15
CA LYS A 200 10.37 45.52 -15.25
C LYS A 200 9.45 45.98 -16.38
N GLN A 201 8.21 45.48 -16.45
CA GLN A 201 7.24 45.79 -17.49
C GLN A 201 6.26 46.90 -17.09
N ASN A 202 6.62 47.75 -16.12
CA ASN A 202 5.79 48.84 -15.58
C ASN A 202 4.54 48.34 -14.84
N LEU A 203 4.61 47.13 -14.28
CA LEU A 203 3.60 46.57 -13.39
C LEU A 203 4.09 46.70 -11.94
N GLN A 204 3.21 47.13 -11.05
CA GLN A 204 3.41 47.02 -9.61
C GLN A 204 2.56 45.86 -9.13
N ILE A 205 3.19 44.88 -8.48
CA ILE A 205 2.51 43.67 -8.00
C ILE A 205 2.47 43.74 -6.48
N ILE A 206 1.28 43.55 -5.91
CA ILE A 206 1.05 43.47 -4.47
C ILE A 206 0.48 42.08 -4.23
N ASP A 207 1.25 41.20 -3.59
CA ASP A 207 0.86 39.83 -3.31
C ASP A 207 0.65 39.58 -1.80
N HIS A 208 -0.10 38.52 -1.50
CA HIS A 208 -0.45 38.11 -0.14
C HIS A 208 -0.10 36.61 0.07
N PRO A 209 1.19 36.24 0.12
CA PRO A 209 1.63 34.84 0.21
C PRO A 209 1.15 34.15 1.49
N GLU A 210 0.89 34.89 2.57
CA GLU A 210 0.32 34.37 3.82
C GLU A 210 -1.13 33.89 3.68
N GLN A 211 -1.83 34.31 2.61
CA GLN A 211 -3.20 33.89 2.29
C GLN A 211 -3.22 32.77 1.25
N ALA A 212 -2.05 32.33 0.76
CA ALA A 212 -1.97 31.29 -0.24
C ALA A 212 -2.43 29.95 0.32
N SER A 213 -3.30 29.25 -0.40
CA SER A 213 -3.75 27.91 -0.04
C SER A 213 -4.13 27.12 -1.29
N THR A 214 -3.73 25.85 -1.31
CA THR A 214 -4.13 24.90 -2.36
C THR A 214 -5.25 24.02 -1.82
N MET A 215 -6.27 23.80 -2.63
CA MET A 215 -7.31 22.80 -2.42
C MET A 215 -7.26 21.76 -3.55
N ALA A 216 -7.11 20.49 -3.19
CA ALA A 216 -7.19 19.37 -4.11
C ALA A 216 -8.58 18.73 -4.07
N THR A 217 -9.16 18.51 -5.25
CA THR A 217 -10.43 17.81 -5.43
C THR A 217 -10.16 16.56 -6.25
N ILE A 218 -10.43 15.40 -5.65
CA ILE A 218 -10.29 14.09 -6.31
C ILE A 218 -11.69 13.62 -6.68
N THR A 219 -11.93 13.37 -7.96
CA THR A 219 -13.16 12.75 -8.45
C THR A 219 -12.88 11.35 -9.00
N GLU A 220 -13.90 10.69 -9.55
CA GLU A 220 -13.72 9.38 -10.21
C GLU A 220 -12.92 9.46 -11.51
N THR A 221 -12.91 10.62 -12.18
CA THR A 221 -12.37 10.78 -13.54
C THR A 221 -11.25 11.79 -13.64
N ASN A 222 -11.14 12.72 -12.70
CA ASN A 222 -10.15 13.78 -12.71
C ASN A 222 -9.68 14.15 -11.30
N MET A 223 -8.57 14.86 -11.28
CA MET A 223 -8.04 15.55 -10.11
C MET A 223 -7.87 17.02 -10.45
N ARG A 224 -8.37 17.90 -9.58
CA ARG A 224 -8.28 19.35 -9.75
C ARG A 224 -7.55 19.96 -8.57
N PHE A 225 -6.66 20.90 -8.85
CA PHE A 225 -6.00 21.71 -7.85
C PHE A 225 -6.43 23.15 -8.02
N PHE A 226 -6.96 23.74 -6.95
CA PHE A 226 -7.37 25.13 -6.87
C PHE A 226 -6.40 25.85 -5.95
N LEU A 227 -5.62 26.78 -6.49
CA LEU A 227 -4.77 27.64 -5.69
C LEU A 227 -5.49 28.97 -5.49
N THR A 228 -5.75 29.32 -4.24
CA THR A 228 -6.08 30.67 -3.84
C THR A 228 -4.76 31.38 -3.55
N TYR A 229 -4.38 32.38 -4.32
CA TYR A 229 -3.20 33.22 -4.11
C TYR A 229 -3.52 34.67 -4.53
N PRO A 230 -4.01 35.50 -3.60
CA PRO A 230 -4.49 36.85 -3.91
C PRO A 230 -3.37 37.77 -4.36
N ILE A 231 -3.51 38.32 -5.57
CA ILE A 231 -2.60 39.31 -6.14
C ILE A 231 -3.37 40.52 -6.67
N GLU A 232 -2.83 41.71 -6.43
CA GLU A 232 -3.27 42.97 -7.03
C GLU A 232 -2.18 43.48 -7.98
N ILE A 233 -2.54 43.63 -9.25
CA ILE A 233 -1.66 44.08 -10.32
C ILE A 233 -2.06 45.50 -10.67
N VAL A 234 -1.14 46.44 -10.49
CA VAL A 234 -1.35 47.87 -10.76
C VAL A 234 -0.48 48.28 -11.94
N GLN A 235 -1.11 48.69 -13.05
CA GLN A 235 -0.37 49.23 -14.19
C GLN A 235 0.06 50.67 -13.86
N THR A 236 1.36 50.88 -13.71
CA THR A 236 1.91 52.16 -13.22
C THR A 236 1.53 53.38 -14.07
N GLN A 237 1.34 53.20 -15.39
CA GLN A 237 0.98 54.29 -16.31
C GLN A 237 -0.48 54.72 -16.21
N THR A 238 -1.41 53.76 -16.09
CA THR A 238 -2.85 54.02 -16.11
C THR A 238 -3.47 54.03 -14.71
N GLN A 239 -2.75 53.51 -13.72
CA GLN A 239 -3.25 53.21 -12.37
C GLN A 239 -4.42 52.20 -12.37
N ALA A 240 -4.61 51.49 -13.48
CA ALA A 240 -5.59 50.43 -13.57
C ALA A 240 -5.18 49.27 -12.67
N LYS A 241 -6.15 48.73 -11.94
CA LYS A 241 -5.97 47.65 -10.97
C LYS A 241 -6.67 46.40 -11.49
N LEU A 242 -5.98 45.26 -11.43
CA LEU A 242 -6.54 43.94 -11.67
C LEU A 242 -6.31 43.09 -10.44
N HIS A 243 -7.38 42.49 -9.95
CA HIS A 243 -7.33 41.53 -8.84
C HIS A 243 -7.47 40.12 -9.40
N VAL A 244 -6.55 39.23 -9.03
CA VAL A 244 -6.57 37.82 -9.42
C VAL A 244 -6.32 37.00 -8.17
N ASP A 245 -7.20 36.04 -7.89
CA ASP A 245 -7.10 35.25 -6.66
C ASP A 245 -6.96 33.76 -6.91
N ASN A 246 -7.54 33.24 -7.99
CA ASN A 246 -7.76 31.82 -8.15
C ASN A 246 -7.07 31.29 -9.39
N PHE A 247 -6.28 30.24 -9.21
CA PHE A 247 -5.61 29.50 -10.26
C PHE A 247 -6.07 28.05 -10.20
N THR A 248 -6.19 27.40 -11.35
CA THR A 248 -6.72 26.04 -11.41
C THR A 248 -6.01 25.22 -12.48
N VAL A 249 -5.65 24.00 -12.11
CA VAL A 249 -5.16 22.96 -13.03
C VAL A 249 -5.99 21.70 -12.85
N GLU A 250 -6.22 20.97 -13.94
CA GLU A 250 -7.03 19.75 -13.97
C GLU A 250 -6.29 18.66 -14.73
N TYR A 251 -6.26 17.46 -14.14
CA TYR A 251 -5.68 16.27 -14.74
C TYR A 251 -6.72 15.17 -14.84
N PRO A 252 -6.78 14.43 -15.97
CA PRO A 252 -7.71 13.31 -16.14
C PRO A 252 -7.22 12.04 -15.42
N PHE A 253 -6.91 12.15 -14.13
CA PHE A 253 -6.43 11.03 -13.31
C PHE A 253 -7.58 10.37 -12.56
N LYS A 254 -7.67 9.04 -12.66
CA LYS A 254 -8.68 8.23 -11.96
C LYS A 254 -8.17 7.80 -10.57
N LEU A 255 -7.60 8.75 -9.83
CA LEU A 255 -6.84 8.48 -8.61
C LEU A 255 -7.68 7.78 -7.53
N LEU A 256 -8.97 8.13 -7.42
CA LEU A 256 -9.90 7.47 -6.50
C LEU A 256 -10.06 5.98 -6.81
N LYS A 257 -10.34 5.63 -8.07
CA LYS A 257 -10.49 4.22 -8.51
C LYS A 257 -9.17 3.46 -8.36
N PHE A 258 -8.06 4.12 -8.67
CA PHE A 258 -6.72 3.54 -8.53
C PHE A 258 -6.39 3.22 -7.06
N PHE A 259 -6.66 4.14 -6.12
CA PHE A 259 -6.45 3.89 -4.70
C PHE A 259 -7.41 2.88 -4.09
N GLN A 260 -8.66 2.81 -4.56
CA GLN A 260 -9.57 1.74 -4.17
C GLN A 260 -9.03 0.37 -4.61
N MET A 261 -8.48 0.27 -5.82
CA MET A 261 -7.82 -0.95 -6.30
C MET A 261 -6.61 -1.31 -5.44
N ILE A 262 -5.74 -0.34 -5.14
CA ILE A 262 -4.58 -0.55 -4.26
C ILE A 262 -5.04 -1.07 -2.89
N ASN A 263 -6.01 -0.41 -2.26
CA ASN A 263 -6.51 -0.83 -0.96
C ASN A 263 -7.11 -2.24 -0.99
N ASN A 264 -7.87 -2.59 -2.04
CA ASN A 264 -8.44 -3.93 -2.19
C ASN A 264 -7.36 -5.01 -2.35
N VAL A 265 -6.28 -4.72 -3.08
CA VAL A 265 -5.14 -5.64 -3.24
C VAL A 265 -4.41 -5.81 -1.91
N VAL A 266 -4.13 -4.71 -1.22
CA VAL A 266 -3.44 -4.72 0.08
C VAL A 266 -4.28 -5.40 1.16
N ASP A 267 -5.60 -5.21 1.15
CA ASP A 267 -6.52 -5.94 2.03
C ASP A 267 -6.60 -7.43 1.67
N SER A 268 -6.56 -7.79 0.38
CA SER A 268 -6.54 -9.21 -0.05
C SER A 268 -5.24 -9.89 0.37
N ASP A 269 -4.10 -9.24 0.13
CA ASP A 269 -2.78 -9.71 0.55
C ASP A 269 -2.70 -9.85 2.07
N SER A 270 -3.34 -8.96 2.82
CA SER A 270 -3.33 -9.03 4.29
C SER A 270 -4.27 -10.07 4.90
N ASN A 271 -5.31 -10.49 4.17
CA ASN A 271 -6.38 -11.34 4.71
C ASN A 271 -6.54 -12.69 4.01
N ASN A 272 -5.78 -12.96 2.95
CA ASN A 272 -5.86 -14.21 2.19
C ASN A 272 -4.45 -14.72 1.91
N ILE A 273 -4.07 -15.82 2.57
CA ILE A 273 -2.71 -16.39 2.46
C ILE A 273 -2.43 -17.01 1.08
N SER A 274 -3.47 -17.39 0.35
CA SER A 274 -3.38 -17.91 -1.01
C SER A 274 -3.38 -16.79 -2.06
N PHE A 275 -3.56 -15.52 -1.66
CA PHE A 275 -3.53 -14.40 -2.59
C PHE A 275 -2.10 -14.06 -2.96
N SER A 276 -1.86 -13.87 -4.25
CA SER A 276 -0.60 -13.33 -4.77
C SER A 276 -0.88 -12.09 -5.60
N PRO A 277 -0.20 -10.95 -5.35
CA PRO A 277 -0.27 -9.78 -6.20
C PRO A 277 0.55 -9.97 -7.50
N ARG A 278 1.35 -11.04 -7.62
CA ARG A 278 2.16 -11.31 -8.81
C ARG A 278 1.26 -11.66 -10.00
N GLY A 279 1.60 -11.11 -11.17
CA GLY A 279 0.90 -11.42 -12.41
C GLY A 279 -0.45 -10.72 -12.57
N ILE A 280 -0.82 -9.79 -11.68
CA ILE A 280 -1.97 -8.90 -11.92
C ILE A 280 -1.56 -7.89 -12.98
N ASP A 281 -1.95 -8.19 -14.23
CA ASP A 281 -1.74 -7.32 -15.38
C ASP A 281 -3.03 -7.18 -16.18
N THR A 282 -3.62 -5.99 -16.14
CA THR A 282 -4.87 -5.64 -16.85
C THR A 282 -4.60 -4.57 -17.89
N ALA A 283 -5.62 -4.22 -18.67
CA ALA A 283 -5.53 -3.11 -19.63
C ALA A 283 -5.28 -1.75 -18.95
N GLU A 284 -5.83 -1.55 -17.74
CA GLU A 284 -5.74 -0.26 -17.00
C GLU A 284 -4.59 -0.25 -15.98
N TYR A 285 -4.37 -1.36 -15.28
CA TYR A 285 -3.43 -1.44 -14.15
C TYR A 285 -2.48 -2.62 -14.26
N SER A 286 -1.28 -2.48 -13.74
CA SER A 286 -0.35 -3.59 -13.50
C SER A 286 0.25 -3.52 -12.10
N ILE A 287 0.51 -4.68 -11.51
CA ILE A 287 1.16 -4.82 -10.20
C ILE A 287 2.41 -5.67 -10.39
N SER A 288 3.53 -5.18 -9.89
CA SER A 288 4.79 -5.92 -9.87
C SER A 288 5.33 -5.96 -8.45
N VAL A 289 5.80 -7.14 -8.03
CA VAL A 289 6.49 -7.34 -6.76
C VAL A 289 7.98 -7.18 -7.02
N ILE A 290 8.63 -6.35 -6.22
CA ILE A 290 10.07 -6.16 -6.25
C ILE A 290 10.64 -6.84 -5.02
N ASP A 291 11.25 -7.99 -5.27
CA ASP A 291 11.74 -8.90 -4.24
C ASP A 291 12.97 -8.32 -3.54
N GLY A 292 13.00 -8.41 -2.21
CA GLY A 292 14.18 -8.09 -1.42
C GLY A 292 14.69 -6.67 -1.68
N ALA A 293 13.79 -5.68 -1.62
CA ALA A 293 14.09 -4.28 -1.89
C ALA A 293 15.24 -3.73 -1.02
N ARG A 294 15.55 -4.40 0.09
CA ARG A 294 16.69 -4.11 0.97
C ARG A 294 17.64 -5.31 1.04
N PRO A 295 18.91 -5.19 0.59
CA PRO A 295 19.88 -6.29 0.70
C PRO A 295 20.26 -6.65 2.14
N LEU A 296 20.11 -5.69 3.08
CA LEU A 296 20.56 -5.83 4.46
C LEU A 296 19.47 -6.28 5.43
N LEU A 297 18.19 -6.18 5.04
CA LEU A 297 17.09 -6.75 5.80
C LEU A 297 16.49 -7.90 5.01
N PRO A 298 16.24 -9.05 5.65
CA PRO A 298 15.73 -10.18 4.92
C PRO A 298 14.30 -9.90 4.42
N ARG A 299 14.18 -9.83 3.09
CA ARG A 299 12.98 -10.12 2.29
C ARG A 299 11.76 -9.21 2.44
N ASP A 300 11.93 -7.97 2.91
CA ASP A 300 10.88 -6.97 2.70
C ASP A 300 10.75 -6.66 1.20
N ASP A 301 9.51 -6.63 0.73
CA ASP A 301 9.19 -6.40 -0.68
C ASP A 301 8.63 -4.99 -0.91
N VAL A 302 8.71 -4.54 -2.15
CA VAL A 302 7.99 -3.35 -2.61
C VAL A 302 7.01 -3.74 -3.70
N LEU A 303 5.72 -3.52 -3.42
CA LEU A 303 4.66 -3.62 -4.41
C LEU A 303 4.63 -2.33 -5.23
N ARG A 304 4.77 -2.46 -6.54
CA ARG A 304 4.65 -1.37 -7.49
C ARG A 304 3.35 -1.49 -8.25
N PHE A 305 2.43 -0.58 -7.96
CA PHE A 305 1.16 -0.40 -8.67
C PHE A 305 1.35 0.62 -9.78
N THR A 306 0.92 0.32 -11.00
CA THR A 306 1.01 1.23 -12.14
C THR A 306 -0.36 1.42 -12.75
N ASP A 307 -0.81 2.67 -12.87
CA ASP A 307 -1.94 3.08 -13.71
C ASP A 307 -1.40 3.43 -15.10
N LYS A 308 -1.71 2.58 -16.08
CA LYS A 308 -1.24 2.71 -17.46
C LYS A 308 -1.95 3.84 -18.22
N THR A 309 -3.08 4.32 -17.70
CA THR A 309 -3.94 5.31 -18.36
C THR A 309 -3.70 6.73 -17.87
N SER A 310 -3.27 6.89 -16.62
CA SER A 310 -2.90 8.19 -16.03
C SER A 310 -1.42 8.49 -16.29
N LEU A 311 -1.12 9.61 -16.94
CA LEU A 311 0.25 10.03 -17.24
C LEU A 311 0.69 11.20 -16.34
N ILE A 312 1.75 11.01 -15.57
CA ILE A 312 2.44 12.07 -14.82
C ILE A 312 3.81 12.26 -15.44
N LEU A 313 4.08 13.48 -15.93
CA LEU A 313 5.34 13.81 -16.60
C LEU A 313 5.67 12.82 -17.74
N ASP A 314 4.67 12.59 -18.59
CA ASP A 314 4.71 11.68 -19.75
C ASP A 314 5.01 10.20 -19.39
N LYS A 315 4.79 9.79 -18.14
CA LYS A 315 4.99 8.41 -17.68
C LYS A 315 3.74 7.88 -16.98
N PRO A 316 3.43 6.57 -17.10
CA PRO A 316 2.38 5.93 -16.32
C PRO A 316 2.53 6.21 -14.82
N TYR A 317 1.43 6.59 -14.17
CA TYR A 317 1.46 6.87 -12.74
C TYR A 317 1.80 5.62 -11.95
N THR A 318 2.75 5.75 -11.03
CA THR A 318 3.24 4.64 -10.22
C THR A 318 3.05 4.96 -8.75
N PHE A 319 2.53 4.00 -7.98
CA PHE A 319 2.40 4.05 -6.54
C PHE A 319 3.11 2.86 -5.91
N LEU A 320 3.96 3.12 -4.93
CA LEU A 320 4.77 2.11 -4.26
C LEU A 320 4.22 1.82 -2.87
N VAL A 321 4.15 0.56 -2.49
CA VAL A 321 3.76 0.14 -1.13
C VAL A 321 4.81 -0.83 -0.64
N ALA A 322 5.41 -0.58 0.52
CA ALA A 322 6.29 -1.56 1.13
C ALA A 322 5.47 -2.63 1.85
N ARG A 323 5.94 -3.88 1.76
CA ARG A 323 5.36 -5.08 2.36
C ARG A 323 6.41 -5.73 3.26
N GLN A 324 6.10 -5.88 4.56
CA GLN A 324 6.97 -6.59 5.49
C GLN A 324 6.88 -8.10 5.26
N ASN A 325 8.03 -8.77 5.34
CA ASN A 325 8.08 -10.23 5.31
C ASN A 325 7.30 -10.85 6.50
N ARG A 326 6.52 -11.87 6.20
CA ARG A 326 5.66 -12.65 7.11
C ARG A 326 6.21 -14.07 7.24
N ALA A 327 5.66 -14.83 8.17
CA ALA A 327 6.05 -16.21 8.36
C ALA A 327 5.37 -17.11 7.31
N PRO A 328 6.02 -18.19 6.85
CA PRO A 328 5.30 -19.24 6.14
C PRO A 328 4.35 -19.96 7.11
N ALA A 329 3.20 -20.40 6.60
CA ALA A 329 2.21 -21.18 7.32
C ALA A 329 2.26 -22.65 6.91
N LEU A 330 2.37 -23.56 7.87
CA LEU A 330 2.27 -24.99 7.64
C LEU A 330 0.81 -25.44 7.76
N TRP A 331 0.30 -26.15 6.76
CA TRP A 331 -1.03 -26.73 6.85
C TRP A 331 -1.04 -27.86 7.86
N LEU A 332 -2.00 -27.81 8.79
CA LEU A 332 -2.21 -28.83 9.80
C LEU A 332 -2.40 -30.17 9.12
N ILE A 333 -1.50 -31.10 9.42
CA ILE A 333 -1.63 -32.47 8.95
C ILE A 333 -2.76 -33.14 9.71
N ASN A 334 -3.72 -33.68 8.97
CA ASN A 334 -4.84 -34.42 9.56
C ASN A 334 -4.31 -35.69 10.27
N GLN A 335 -4.40 -35.69 11.59
CA GLN A 335 -3.90 -36.81 12.41
C GLN A 335 -4.63 -38.12 12.10
N ASN A 336 -5.87 -38.10 11.60
CA ASN A 336 -6.55 -39.33 11.18
C ASN A 336 -5.87 -39.96 9.96
N ASP A 337 -5.36 -39.14 9.03
CA ASP A 337 -4.64 -39.63 7.86
C ASP A 337 -3.30 -40.24 8.26
N LEU A 338 -2.65 -39.71 9.30
CA LEU A 338 -1.45 -40.31 9.94
C LEU A 338 -1.78 -41.60 10.71
N ASN A 339 -2.84 -41.60 11.53
CA ASN A 339 -3.21 -42.74 12.40
C ASN A 339 -3.59 -43.99 11.60
N GLN A 340 -4.09 -43.82 10.37
CA GLN A 340 -4.35 -44.94 9.46
C GLN A 340 -3.08 -45.58 8.89
N LYS A 341 -1.90 -44.95 9.07
CA LYS A 341 -0.61 -45.37 8.50
C LYS A 341 0.30 -45.87 9.62
N LYS A 342 -0.05 -47.04 10.16
CA LYS A 342 0.71 -47.69 11.23
C LYS A 342 2.08 -48.15 10.74
N LEU A 343 3.13 -47.76 11.45
CA LEU A 343 4.48 -48.24 11.22
C LEU A 343 4.70 -49.56 11.96
N CYS A 344 5.16 -50.58 11.23
CA CYS A 344 5.55 -51.84 11.83
C CYS A 344 7.05 -51.78 12.17
N THR A 345 7.42 -52.15 13.39
CA THR A 345 8.84 -52.38 13.73
C THR A 345 9.09 -53.88 13.76
N GLN A 346 10.10 -54.36 13.05
CA GLN A 346 10.44 -55.80 13.09
C GLN A 346 11.01 -56.18 14.46
N CYS A 347 10.59 -57.32 14.98
CA CYS A 347 11.39 -58.09 15.93
C CYS A 347 12.40 -58.92 15.12
N PHE A 348 13.71 -58.66 15.24
CA PHE A 348 14.73 -59.61 15.69
C PHE A 348 16.17 -59.12 15.45
N SER A 349 17.04 -59.59 16.32
CA SER A 349 18.47 -59.35 16.46
C SER A 349 19.26 -59.27 15.13
N THR A 350 20.03 -58.18 14.98
CA THR A 350 21.23 -57.98 14.13
C THR A 350 21.09 -57.43 12.70
N GLN A 351 19.92 -57.43 12.06
CA GLN A 351 19.76 -56.70 10.79
C GLN A 351 19.12 -55.32 11.05
N GLN A 352 19.74 -54.27 10.53
CA GLN A 352 19.23 -52.91 10.62
C GLN A 352 17.89 -52.82 9.86
N ASP A 353 16.87 -52.31 10.55
CA ASP A 353 15.57 -51.98 9.96
C ASP A 353 15.78 -51.00 8.80
N GLY A 354 15.28 -51.37 7.62
CA GLY A 354 15.41 -50.60 6.38
C GLY A 354 14.43 -49.45 6.28
N SER A 355 13.49 -49.32 7.23
CA SER A 355 12.44 -48.31 7.21
C SER A 355 13.02 -46.89 7.21
N ARG A 356 12.49 -46.03 6.33
CA ARG A 356 13.00 -44.68 6.08
C ARG A 356 11.87 -43.67 6.03
N ILE A 357 12.03 -42.57 6.76
CA ILE A 357 11.23 -41.36 6.56
C ILE A 357 12.07 -40.35 5.80
N SER A 358 11.56 -39.87 4.67
CA SER A 358 12.21 -38.86 3.85
C SER A 358 11.18 -37.84 3.35
N ILE A 359 11.63 -36.63 3.08
CA ILE A 359 10.84 -35.65 2.34
C ILE A 359 11.27 -35.75 0.88
N ILE A 360 10.32 -36.04 -0.01
CA ILE A 360 10.56 -36.13 -1.45
C ILE A 360 10.01 -34.88 -2.11
N ASN A 361 10.88 -34.23 -2.88
CA ASN A 361 10.64 -33.15 -3.85
C ASN A 361 9.64 -32.08 -3.38
N PRO A 362 10.10 -31.02 -2.69
CA PRO A 362 9.30 -29.81 -2.63
C PRO A 362 9.05 -29.31 -4.07
N SER A 363 7.78 -29.28 -4.48
CA SER A 363 7.36 -28.63 -5.73
C SER A 363 6.72 -27.29 -5.37
N PHE A 364 7.27 -26.22 -5.95
CA PHE A 364 6.74 -24.87 -5.84
C PHE A 364 5.89 -24.58 -7.07
N ASP A 365 4.65 -24.15 -6.85
CA ASP A 365 3.71 -23.89 -7.95
C ASP A 365 3.93 -22.52 -8.63
N GLY A 366 4.90 -21.74 -8.15
CA GLY A 366 5.20 -20.41 -8.66
C GLY A 366 4.24 -19.32 -8.19
N LYS A 367 3.32 -19.63 -7.27
CA LYS A 367 2.33 -18.69 -6.75
C LYS A 367 2.51 -18.45 -5.27
N THR A 368 2.14 -19.43 -4.45
CA THR A 368 2.09 -19.30 -2.98
C THR A 368 2.28 -20.64 -2.28
N ASN A 369 2.09 -21.75 -3.00
CA ASN A 369 2.02 -23.07 -2.38
C ASN A 369 3.30 -23.83 -2.66
N SER A 370 3.92 -24.27 -1.56
CA SER A 370 4.96 -25.28 -1.62
C SER A 370 4.38 -26.59 -1.10
N THR A 371 4.48 -27.62 -1.93
CA THR A 371 4.04 -28.96 -1.56
C THR A 371 5.25 -29.85 -1.45
N ALA A 372 5.30 -30.67 -0.41
CA ALA A 372 6.31 -31.71 -0.27
C ALA A 372 5.60 -33.03 0.08
N THR A 373 6.23 -34.16 -0.22
CA THR A 373 5.68 -35.46 0.20
C THR A 373 6.53 -36.02 1.32
N LEU A 374 5.93 -36.24 2.49
CA LEU A 374 6.51 -37.05 3.53
C LEU A 374 6.34 -38.52 3.13
N HIS A 375 7.44 -39.13 2.71
CA HIS A 375 7.50 -40.51 2.27
C HIS A 375 7.99 -41.39 3.40
N ILE A 376 7.23 -42.46 3.67
CA ILE A 376 7.46 -43.41 4.75
C ILE A 376 7.54 -44.79 4.10
N GLU A 377 8.77 -45.29 3.94
CA GLU A 377 9.05 -46.63 3.45
C GLU A 377 9.08 -47.60 4.64
N ASN A 378 8.20 -48.61 4.61
CA ASN A 378 8.13 -49.65 5.63
C ASN A 378 8.54 -51.00 5.01
N ASP A 379 9.73 -51.48 5.33
CA ASP A 379 10.28 -52.75 4.81
C ASP A 379 10.05 -53.88 5.82
N CYS A 380 8.81 -54.36 5.89
CA CYS A 380 8.44 -55.51 6.71
C CYS A 380 8.52 -56.82 5.93
N TRP A 381 8.99 -57.89 6.61
CA TRP A 381 9.29 -59.24 6.10
C TRP A 381 8.25 -59.82 5.13
N ASP A 382 6.96 -59.46 5.24
CA ASP A 382 5.88 -60.02 4.40
C ASP A 382 5.14 -59.00 3.51
N ALA A 383 5.38 -57.70 3.67
CA ALA A 383 4.72 -56.68 2.85
C ALA A 383 5.50 -55.37 2.88
N ARG A 384 6.08 -55.00 1.73
CA ARG A 384 6.52 -53.62 1.51
C ARG A 384 5.29 -52.74 1.41
N SER A 385 5.14 -51.84 2.37
CA SER A 385 4.17 -50.76 2.26
C SER A 385 4.88 -49.43 2.14
N ASP A 386 4.39 -48.64 1.19
CA ASP A 386 4.88 -47.31 0.89
C ASP A 386 3.73 -46.35 1.20
N TYR A 387 3.98 -45.42 2.11
CA TYR A 387 3.03 -44.40 2.49
C TYR A 387 3.56 -43.02 2.15
N SER A 388 2.68 -42.20 1.59
CA SER A 388 2.98 -40.82 1.25
C SER A 388 1.94 -39.91 1.88
N ILE A 389 2.39 -38.88 2.57
CA ILE A 389 1.56 -37.83 3.16
C ILE A 389 1.95 -36.52 2.50
N PHE A 390 0.96 -35.79 1.97
CA PHE A 390 1.20 -34.48 1.40
C PHE A 390 1.38 -33.46 2.53
N LEU A 391 2.50 -32.76 2.48
CA LEU A 391 2.79 -31.58 3.27
C LEU A 391 2.50 -30.38 2.38
N THR A 392 1.72 -29.44 2.89
CA THR A 392 1.46 -28.16 2.22
C THR A 392 1.89 -27.06 3.15
N ALA A 393 2.64 -26.10 2.63
CA ALA A 393 2.90 -24.85 3.31
C ALA A 393 2.70 -23.70 2.34
N GLN A 394 2.31 -22.56 2.87
CA GLN A 394 2.05 -21.35 2.11
C GLN A 394 2.87 -20.21 2.68
N ASP A 395 3.55 -19.50 1.80
CA ASP A 395 4.23 -18.26 2.17
C ASP A 395 3.40 -17.08 1.68
N PRO A 396 2.91 -16.21 2.58
CA PRO A 396 2.17 -15.02 2.19
C PRO A 396 2.93 -14.08 1.24
N ASP A 397 4.27 -14.13 1.25
CA ASP A 397 5.14 -13.25 0.45
C ASP A 397 5.67 -13.94 -0.83
N GLU A 398 5.08 -15.09 -1.18
CA GLU A 398 5.44 -15.90 -2.35
C GLU A 398 6.88 -16.39 -2.37
N ASP A 399 7.50 -16.49 -1.19
CA ASP A 399 8.82 -17.04 -1.03
C ASP A 399 8.83 -18.56 -1.16
N ASN A 400 9.98 -19.08 -1.61
CA ASN A 400 10.22 -20.52 -1.57
C ASN A 400 10.41 -20.98 -0.12
N VAL A 401 9.63 -21.97 0.30
CA VAL A 401 9.78 -22.57 1.62
C VAL A 401 10.54 -23.89 1.55
N THR A 402 11.27 -24.18 2.63
CA THR A 402 12.01 -25.41 2.82
C THR A 402 11.37 -26.23 3.93
N PHE A 403 11.10 -27.51 3.64
CA PHE A 403 10.61 -28.46 4.64
C PHE A 403 11.80 -29.18 5.26
N SER A 404 11.79 -29.33 6.58
CA SER A 404 12.72 -30.21 7.29
C SER A 404 12.00 -31.03 8.35
N VAL A 405 12.49 -32.24 8.62
CA VAL A 405 11.94 -33.13 9.63
C VAL A 405 12.99 -33.33 10.71
N THR A 406 12.60 -33.14 11.96
CA THR A 406 13.47 -33.27 13.14
C THR A 406 12.81 -34.16 14.19
N GLY A 407 13.54 -35.16 14.70
CA GLY A 407 13.05 -36.09 15.72
C GLY A 407 13.82 -37.41 15.64
N GLY A 408 14.66 -37.72 16.63
CA GLY A 408 15.54 -38.90 16.65
C GLY A 408 16.77 -38.80 15.73
N SER A 409 17.98 -38.91 16.31
CA SER A 409 19.32 -38.78 15.68
C SER A 409 19.45 -38.96 14.14
N ALA A 410 19.65 -37.83 13.45
CA ALA A 410 20.43 -37.57 12.23
C ALA A 410 20.05 -38.20 10.85
N LEU A 411 19.60 -37.31 9.94
CA LEU A 411 19.85 -37.20 8.47
C LEU A 411 19.46 -38.34 7.50
N ALA A 412 19.11 -39.49 8.03
CA ALA A 412 18.09 -40.35 7.48
C ALA A 412 17.34 -40.80 8.72
N LEU A 413 16.02 -40.74 8.76
CA LEU A 413 15.31 -41.53 9.76
C LEU A 413 15.40 -43.01 9.32
N GLN A 414 16.62 -43.56 9.19
CA GLN A 414 16.81 -44.92 9.64
C GLN A 414 16.45 -44.83 11.11
N LEU A 415 15.46 -45.58 11.55
CA LEU A 415 15.30 -45.87 12.97
C LEU A 415 16.23 -47.05 13.26
N PRO A 416 17.57 -46.91 13.45
CA PRO A 416 18.22 -47.92 14.26
C PRO A 416 17.57 -47.72 15.61
N ILE A 417 16.68 -48.65 15.98
CA ILE A 417 16.16 -48.68 17.33
C ILE A 417 17.40 -48.70 18.22
N THR A 418 17.74 -47.53 18.80
CA THR A 418 18.94 -47.46 19.63
C THR A 418 18.73 -48.45 20.77
N GLN A 419 19.79 -49.06 21.30
CA GLN A 419 19.64 -50.01 22.40
C GLN A 419 18.81 -49.41 23.56
N ALA A 420 18.83 -48.09 23.75
CA ALA A 420 17.98 -47.37 24.69
C ALA A 420 16.49 -47.40 24.32
N VAL A 421 16.11 -47.12 23.07
CA VAL A 421 14.72 -47.23 22.59
C VAL A 421 14.25 -48.69 22.61
N TRP A 422 15.13 -49.63 22.26
CA TRP A 422 14.87 -51.07 22.31
C TRP A 422 14.64 -51.56 23.74
N ASN A 423 15.48 -51.15 24.69
CA ASN A 423 15.29 -51.48 26.10
C ASN A 423 14.01 -50.85 26.66
N THR A 424 13.60 -49.69 26.14
CA THR A 424 12.31 -49.05 26.47
C THR A 424 11.13 -49.80 25.81
N LEU A 425 11.32 -50.42 24.65
CA LEU A 425 10.37 -51.31 23.97
C LEU A 425 10.19 -52.64 24.70
N GLN A 426 11.27 -53.26 25.17
CA GLN A 426 11.19 -54.55 25.86
C GLN A 426 10.75 -54.47 27.33
N ASN A 427 11.09 -53.40 28.05
CA ASN A 427 10.82 -53.28 29.49
C ASN A 427 9.61 -52.41 29.83
N GLY A 428 8.88 -51.92 28.82
CA GLY A 428 7.64 -51.16 29.03
C GLY A 428 6.47 -52.08 29.41
N PRO A 429 5.55 -51.65 30.28
CA PRO A 429 4.38 -52.43 30.65
C PRO A 429 3.41 -52.56 29.45
N SER A 430 3.30 -53.80 28.94
CA SER A 430 2.44 -54.28 27.83
C SER A 430 2.93 -54.00 26.40
N PRO A 431 2.68 -54.92 25.43
CA PRO A 431 2.91 -54.74 24.00
C PRO A 431 1.89 -53.79 23.39
N GLY A 432 1.81 -52.58 23.95
CA GLY A 432 0.94 -51.51 23.49
C GLY A 432 1.57 -50.69 22.39
N GLU A 433 0.70 -50.07 21.61
CA GLU A 433 0.99 -49.00 20.65
C GLU A 433 1.96 -47.95 21.25
N LYS A 434 3.01 -47.61 20.51
CA LYS A 434 3.98 -46.58 20.92
C LYS A 434 3.87 -45.35 20.03
N VAL A 435 3.92 -44.17 20.66
CA VAL A 435 3.83 -42.89 19.97
C VAL A 435 5.21 -42.23 19.91
N TYR A 436 5.66 -41.89 18.71
CA TYR A 436 6.91 -41.18 18.44
C TYR A 436 6.61 -39.79 17.88
N PRO A 437 6.93 -38.71 18.62
CA PRO A 437 6.74 -37.36 18.10
C PRO A 437 7.80 -37.06 17.03
N VAL A 438 7.34 -36.62 15.87
CA VAL A 438 8.16 -36.12 14.76
C VAL A 438 7.80 -34.66 14.53
N ARG A 439 8.80 -33.79 14.47
CA ARG A 439 8.59 -32.37 14.23
C ARG A 439 8.87 -32.03 12.78
N ILE A 440 7.84 -31.63 12.05
CA ILE A 440 7.94 -31.12 10.69
C ILE A 440 8.07 -29.61 10.80
N LYS A 441 9.12 -29.04 10.20
CA LYS A 441 9.38 -27.61 10.19
C LYS A 441 9.30 -27.07 8.76
N VAL A 442 8.77 -25.87 8.62
CA VAL A 442 8.86 -25.09 7.38
C VAL A 442 9.54 -23.76 7.65
N SER A 443 10.42 -23.35 6.75
CA SER A 443 11.11 -22.06 6.81
C SER A 443 11.33 -21.51 5.41
N ASP A 444 11.09 -20.23 5.26
CA ASP A 444 11.44 -19.44 4.07
C ASP A 444 12.95 -19.13 4.03
N GLY A 445 13.65 -19.26 5.16
CA GLY A 445 15.07 -18.91 5.31
C GLY A 445 15.31 -17.47 5.76
N THR A 446 14.25 -16.73 6.10
CA THR A 446 14.34 -15.39 6.69
C THR A 446 14.78 -15.54 8.16
N PRO A 447 15.87 -14.88 8.59
CA PRO A 447 16.26 -14.85 10.00
C PRO A 447 15.31 -13.98 10.84
N GLU A 448 15.02 -14.41 12.07
CA GLU A 448 14.31 -13.61 13.06
C GLU A 448 15.17 -12.39 13.40
N TYR A 449 14.55 -11.22 13.28
CA TYR A 449 15.26 -9.95 13.36
C TYR A 449 15.92 -9.78 14.73
N GLY A 450 17.26 -9.84 14.77
CA GLY A 450 18.05 -9.62 15.98
C GLY A 450 18.59 -10.86 16.69
N MET A 451 18.29 -12.08 16.22
CA MET A 451 18.93 -13.31 16.69
C MET A 451 19.27 -14.26 15.53
N PRO A 452 20.56 -14.43 15.18
CA PRO A 452 21.01 -15.28 14.05
C PRO A 452 20.60 -16.76 14.14
N GLU A 453 20.11 -17.23 15.28
CA GLU A 453 19.85 -18.66 15.54
C GLU A 453 18.37 -19.06 15.46
N GLN A 454 17.46 -18.11 15.24
CA GLN A 454 16.04 -18.40 15.08
C GLN A 454 15.64 -17.91 13.69
N ALA A 455 15.59 -18.79 12.70
CA ALA A 455 14.89 -18.46 11.45
C ALA A 455 13.37 -18.48 11.73
N TRP A 456 12.57 -17.75 10.94
CA TRP A 456 11.13 -17.89 10.96
C TRP A 456 10.80 -19.35 10.60
N GLN A 457 10.48 -20.14 11.63
CA GLN A 457 10.30 -21.59 11.55
C GLN A 457 8.95 -21.94 12.15
N GLU A 458 7.98 -22.18 11.28
CA GLU A 458 6.74 -22.83 11.65
C GLU A 458 7.02 -24.32 11.82
N TYR A 459 6.42 -24.95 12.84
CA TYR A 459 6.57 -26.37 13.01
C TYR A 459 5.32 -27.03 13.57
N GLN A 460 5.04 -28.23 13.08
CA GLN A 460 4.02 -29.10 13.63
C GLN A 460 4.68 -30.33 14.24
N GLU A 461 4.31 -30.66 15.47
CA GLU A 461 4.61 -31.97 16.04
C GLU A 461 3.50 -32.95 15.66
N VAL A 462 3.87 -34.00 14.93
CA VAL A 462 2.98 -35.09 14.57
C VAL A 462 3.37 -36.35 15.32
N ASN A 463 2.36 -37.08 15.76
CA ASN A 463 2.56 -38.32 16.49
C ASN A 463 2.52 -39.49 15.51
N LEU A 464 3.65 -40.19 15.35
CA LEU A 464 3.71 -41.43 14.60
C LEU A 464 3.39 -42.61 15.52
N ILE A 465 2.39 -43.37 15.12
CA ILE A 465 1.99 -44.59 15.80
C ILE A 465 2.81 -45.75 15.27
N VAL A 466 3.59 -46.35 16.16
CA VAL A 466 4.35 -47.57 15.90
C VAL A 466 3.70 -48.70 16.65
N GLU A 467 3.22 -49.69 15.90
CA GLU A 467 2.73 -50.92 16.48
C GLU A 467 3.87 -51.93 16.55
N PRO A 468 4.18 -52.46 17.76
CA PRO A 468 5.07 -53.59 17.86
C PRO A 468 4.37 -54.79 17.21
N ASN A 469 4.91 -55.30 16.11
CA ASN A 469 4.39 -56.53 15.55
C ASN A 469 4.60 -57.65 16.57
N GLN A 470 3.53 -58.39 16.91
CA GLN A 470 3.70 -59.69 17.54
C GLN A 470 4.23 -60.61 16.45
N CYS A 471 5.55 -60.81 16.43
CA CYS A 471 6.16 -61.77 15.55
C CYS A 471 5.46 -63.13 15.74
N PRO A 472 4.87 -63.74 14.68
CA PRO A 472 4.39 -65.10 14.80
C PRO A 472 5.58 -65.98 15.23
N PRO A 473 5.35 -66.93 16.16
CA PRO A 473 6.41 -67.73 16.77
C PRO A 473 7.19 -68.58 15.76
#